data_AF-A0A661K9F2-F1
#
_entry.id   AF-A0A661K9F2-F1
#
_cell.length_a   1.000
_cell.length_b   1.000
_cell.length_c   1.000
_cell.angle_alpha   90.00
_cell.angle_beta   90.00
_cell.angle_gamma   90.00
#
_symmetry.space_group_name_H-M   'P 1'
#
loop_
_entity.id
_entity.type
_entity.pdbx_description
1 polymer ?
#
loop_
_entity_poly.entity_id
_entity_poly.type
_entity_poly.pdbx_seq_one_letter_code
_entity_poly.pdbx_strand_id
1 'polypeptide(L)'
;KPILFAIPAIAAVSLVATRYFLGKGAEWKAWFASSLTIVTATFFGVAGLYPNLFPSSLDPKFSLTIYNSASSPLTLKIMLGVALTLIPIVILYQAWAYNAFKHKLTEEDLAYDEAY
;
A
#
# COMPACT_ATOMS: atom_id res chain seq x y z
N LYS A 1 22.01 -5.41 7.77
CA LYS A 1 21.56 -6.82 7.76
C LYS A 1 21.15 -7.18 6.33
N PRO A 2 21.78 -8.19 5.69
CA PRO A 2 21.60 -8.49 4.27
C PRO A 2 20.15 -8.81 3.87
N ILE A 3 19.32 -9.24 4.83
CA ILE A 3 17.89 -9.52 4.62
C ILE A 3 17.06 -8.30 4.18
N LEU A 4 17.51 -7.07 4.47
CA LEU A 4 16.80 -5.86 4.05
C LEU A 4 16.86 -5.64 2.53
N PHE A 5 17.88 -6.19 1.85
CA PHE A 5 17.96 -6.16 0.39
C PHE A 5 16.95 -7.08 -0.28
N ALA A 6 16.32 -8.01 0.46
CA ALA A 6 15.23 -8.80 -0.09
C ALA A 6 14.03 -7.91 -0.44
N ILE A 7 13.77 -6.84 0.32
CA ILE A 7 12.63 -5.94 0.11
C ILE A 7 12.68 -5.25 -1.27
N PRO A 8 13.76 -4.53 -1.65
CA PRO A 8 13.87 -3.91 -2.96
C PRO A 8 14.03 -4.95 -4.08
N ALA A 9 14.62 -6.11 -3.80
CA ALA A 9 14.68 -7.20 -4.79
C ALA A 9 13.28 -7.72 -5.14
N ILE A 10 12.41 -7.92 -4.13
CA ILE A 10 11.02 -8.31 -4.35
C ILE A 10 10.29 -7.22 -5.15
N ALA A 11 10.48 -5.94 -4.81
CA ALA A 11 9.87 -4.82 -5.55
C ALA A 11 10.26 -4.81 -7.03
N ALA A 12 11.55 -5.01 -7.33
CA ALA A 12 12.03 -5.07 -8.71
C ALA A 12 11.45 -6.28 -9.46
N VAL A 13 11.42 -7.46 -8.82
CA VAL A 13 10.86 -8.68 -9.42
C VAL A 13 9.37 -8.54 -9.66
N SER A 14 8.62 -7.99 -8.71
CA SER A 14 7.17 -7.79 -8.85
C SER A 14 6.83 -6.78 -9.94
N LEU A 15 7.64 -5.73 -10.12
CA LEU A 15 7.47 -4.75 -11.18
C LEU A 15 7.64 -5.39 -12.58
N VAL A 16 8.68 -6.19 -12.75
CA VAL A 16 8.91 -6.95 -13.99
C VAL A 16 7.78 -7.97 -14.21
N ALA A 17 7.33 -8.64 -13.15
CA ALA A 17 6.24 -9.59 -13.20
C ALA A 17 4.92 -8.93 -13.66
N THR A 18 4.63 -7.68 -13.25
CA THR A 18 3.47 -6.93 -13.75
C THR A 18 3.50 -6.83 -15.27
N ARG A 19 4.62 -6.39 -15.86
CA ARG A 19 4.74 -6.26 -17.32
C ARG A 19 4.61 -7.60 -18.04
N TYR A 20 5.13 -8.68 -17.45
CA TYR A 20 5.03 -10.02 -17.98
C TYR A 20 3.59 -10.56 -17.97
N PHE A 21 2.85 -10.38 -16.87
CA PHE A 21 1.47 -10.85 -16.77
C PHE A 21 0.50 -10.05 -17.65
N LEU A 22 0.72 -8.75 -17.80
CA LEU A 22 -0.02 -7.93 -18.79
C LEU A 22 0.20 -8.46 -20.22
N GLY A 23 1.44 -8.80 -20.58
CA GLY A 23 1.74 -9.40 -21.89
C GLY A 23 1.06 -10.76 -22.14
N LYS A 24 0.60 -11.44 -21.09
CA LYS A 24 -0.13 -12.71 -21.16
C LYS A 24 -1.64 -12.57 -21.05
N GLY A 25 -2.17 -11.33 -20.96
CA GLY A 25 -3.60 -11.08 -20.70
C GLY A 25 -4.07 -11.59 -19.32
N ALA A 26 -3.15 -11.85 -18.39
CA ALA A 26 -3.45 -12.35 -17.06
C ALA A 26 -3.66 -11.19 -16.07
N GLU A 27 -4.68 -10.36 -16.33
CA GLU A 27 -4.93 -9.08 -15.65
C GLU A 27 -4.92 -9.18 -14.11
N TRP A 28 -5.53 -10.23 -13.56
CA TRP A 28 -5.58 -10.43 -12.11
C TRP A 28 -4.20 -10.66 -11.49
N LYS A 29 -3.32 -11.39 -12.18
CA LYS A 29 -1.95 -11.62 -11.72
C LYS A 29 -1.10 -10.35 -11.88
N ALA A 30 -1.33 -9.60 -12.94
CA ALA A 30 -0.69 -8.30 -13.14
C ALA A 30 -1.06 -7.30 -12.04
N TRP A 31 -2.34 -7.26 -11.65
CA TRP A 31 -2.84 -6.42 -10.56
C TRP A 31 -2.15 -6.73 -9.24
N PHE A 32 -2.11 -8.00 -8.80
CA PHE A 32 -1.42 -8.38 -7.57
C PHE A 32 0.08 -8.10 -7.61
N ALA A 33 0.75 -8.33 -8.75
CA ALA A 33 2.16 -8.02 -8.91
C ALA A 33 2.41 -6.50 -8.78
N SER A 34 1.50 -5.68 -9.30
CA SER A 34 1.56 -4.21 -9.14
C SER A 34 1.37 -3.81 -7.68
N SER A 35 0.35 -4.35 -7.00
CA SER A 35 0.11 -4.11 -5.57
C SER A 35 1.31 -4.51 -4.72
N LEU A 36 1.92 -5.66 -4.99
CA LEU A 36 3.11 -6.14 -4.29
C LEU A 36 4.30 -5.20 -4.49
N THR A 37 4.48 -4.66 -5.70
CA THR A 37 5.50 -3.65 -6.00
C THR A 37 5.32 -2.41 -5.13
N ILE A 38 4.10 -1.87 -5.07
CA ILE A 38 3.79 -0.66 -4.28
C ILE A 38 4.09 -0.91 -2.80
N VAL A 39 3.61 -2.03 -2.24
CA VAL A 39 3.82 -2.37 -0.83
C VAL A 39 5.31 -2.50 -0.53
N THR A 40 6.04 -3.30 -1.30
CA THR A 40 7.46 -3.59 -1.03
C THR A 40 8.35 -2.38 -1.26
N ALA A 41 8.10 -1.56 -2.28
CA ALA A 41 8.81 -0.29 -2.48
C ALA A 41 8.59 0.68 -1.31
N THR A 42 7.35 0.78 -0.81
CA THR A 42 7.04 1.61 0.36
C THR A 42 7.76 1.08 1.61
N PHE A 43 7.72 -0.22 1.86
CA PHE A 43 8.40 -0.85 2.99
C PHE A 43 9.93 -0.71 2.92
N PHE A 44 10.52 -0.69 1.72
CA PHE A 44 11.95 -0.43 1.58
C PHE A 44 12.35 0.94 2.13
N GLY A 45 11.58 1.98 1.81
CA GLY A 45 11.80 3.32 2.37
C GLY A 45 11.67 3.35 3.89
N VAL A 46 10.59 2.78 4.42
CA VAL A 46 10.34 2.74 5.87
C VAL A 46 11.43 1.94 6.62
N ALA A 47 11.79 0.76 6.11
CA ALA A 47 12.80 -0.09 6.73
C ALA A 47 14.21 0.50 6.61
N GLY A 48 14.49 1.24 5.55
CA GLY A 48 15.76 1.95 5.36
C GLY A 48 15.94 3.15 6.28
N LEU A 49 14.83 3.81 6.65
CA LEU A 49 14.85 4.98 7.54
C LEU A 49 14.80 4.59 9.03
N TYR A 50 14.18 3.46 9.38
CA TYR A 50 14.05 3.02 10.78
C TYR A 50 15.40 3.03 11.54
N PRO A 51 15.47 3.63 12.75
CA PRO A 51 14.37 4.14 13.58
C PRO A 51 14.01 5.62 13.33
N ASN A 52 14.67 6.28 12.39
CA ASN A 52 14.33 7.64 11.98
C ASN A 52 13.07 7.63 11.10
N LEU A 53 12.27 8.68 11.22
CA LEU A 53 11.15 8.96 10.34
C LEU A 53 11.48 10.16 9.44
N PHE A 54 12.12 11.17 10.02
CA PHE A 54 12.53 12.38 9.31
C PHE A 54 13.93 12.82 9.78
N PRO A 55 15.00 12.48 9.05
CA PRO A 55 16.35 12.86 9.41
C PRO A 55 16.59 14.36 9.19
N SER A 56 17.21 15.02 10.16
CA SER A 56 17.60 16.42 10.04
C SER A 56 18.92 16.55 9.28
N SER A 57 19.01 17.54 8.39
CA SER A 57 20.24 17.88 7.66
C SER A 57 21.13 18.88 8.39
N LEU A 58 20.62 19.57 9.43
CA LEU A 58 21.34 20.60 10.18
C LEU A 58 22.12 20.03 11.36
N ASP A 59 21.47 19.19 12.17
CA ASP A 59 22.08 18.47 13.30
C ASP A 59 21.31 17.16 13.51
N PRO A 60 22.01 16.00 13.54
CA PRO A 60 21.41 14.70 13.85
C PRO A 60 20.52 14.68 15.10
N LYS A 61 20.78 15.52 16.11
CA LYS A 61 19.99 15.63 17.36
C LYS A 61 18.54 16.07 17.13
N PHE A 62 18.25 16.81 16.06
CA PHE A 62 16.89 17.26 15.72
C PHE A 62 16.14 16.27 14.82
N SER A 63 16.68 15.07 14.58
CA SER A 63 16.01 14.06 13.78
C SER A 63 14.75 13.54 14.49
N LEU A 64 13.66 13.41 13.75
CA LEU A 64 12.43 12.80 14.25
C LEU A 64 12.55 11.28 14.17
N THR A 65 12.43 10.64 15.32
CA THR A 65 12.51 9.19 15.50
C THR A 65 11.20 8.66 16.05
N ILE A 66 11.00 7.35 15.97
CA ILE A 66 9.85 6.69 16.60
C ILE A 66 9.77 6.90 18.12
N TYR A 67 10.88 7.24 18.77
CA TYR A 67 10.95 7.37 20.23
C TYR A 67 10.64 8.79 20.71
N ASN A 68 11.03 9.81 19.93
CA ASN A 68 10.80 11.21 20.30
C ASN A 68 9.51 11.79 19.69
N SER A 69 8.95 11.15 18.66
CA SER A 69 7.80 11.67 17.90
C SER A 69 6.53 10.83 18.09
N ALA A 70 6.55 9.84 18.98
CA ALA A 70 5.35 9.04 19.28
C ALA A 70 4.40 9.78 20.23
N SER A 71 3.10 9.59 20.01
CA SER A 71 2.05 10.02 20.93
C SER A 71 2.14 9.29 22.27
N SER A 72 1.40 9.79 23.27
CA SER A 72 1.32 9.14 24.59
C SER A 72 0.86 7.67 24.47
N PRO A 73 1.30 6.77 25.38
CA PRO A 73 0.91 5.37 25.36
C PRO A 73 -0.61 5.15 25.40
N LEU A 74 -1.34 6.01 26.11
CA LEU A 74 -2.81 5.95 26.19
C LEU A 74 -3.42 6.23 24.82
N THR A 75 -3.01 7.31 24.16
CA THR A 75 -3.48 7.67 22.81
C THR A 75 -3.17 6.58 21.81
N LEU A 76 -1.96 5.99 21.86
CA LEU A 76 -1.56 4.91 20.95
C LEU A 76 -2.44 3.66 21.14
N LYS A 77 -2.74 3.28 22.39
CA LYS A 77 -3.64 2.15 22.68
C LYS A 77 -5.06 2.37 22.17
N ILE A 78 -5.59 3.58 22.32
CA ILE A 78 -6.92 3.94 21.80
C ILE A 78 -6.91 3.84 20.27
N MET A 79 -5.94 4.46 19.60
CA MET A 79 -5.83 4.42 18.13
C MET A 79 -5.61 3.00 17.60
N LEU A 80 -4.90 2.14 18.32
CA LEU A 80 -4.78 0.72 17.97
C LEU A 80 -6.15 0.03 18.02
N GLY A 81 -6.96 0.28 19.07
CA GLY A 81 -8.33 -0.24 19.16
C GLY A 81 -9.23 0.23 18.01
N VAL A 82 -9.11 1.51 17.64
CA VAL A 82 -9.81 2.08 16.47
C VAL A 82 -9.34 1.42 15.17
N ALA A 83 -8.03 1.27 14.96
CA ALA A 83 -7.49 0.65 13.76
C ALA A 83 -7.93 -0.81 13.62
N LEU A 84 -7.91 -1.57 14.71
CA LEU A 84 -8.33 -2.98 14.72
C LEU A 84 -9.83 -3.18 14.48
N THR A 85 -10.66 -2.18 14.75
CA THR A 85 -12.12 -2.25 14.52
C THR A 85 -12.51 -1.67 13.16
N LEU A 86 -12.04 -0.47 12.83
CA LEU A 86 -12.44 0.23 11.61
C LEU A 86 -11.77 -0.33 10.35
N ILE A 87 -10.49 -0.74 10.39
CA ILE A 87 -9.81 -1.26 9.19
C ILE A 87 -10.52 -2.50 8.63
N PRO A 88 -10.88 -3.52 9.44
CA PRO A 88 -11.64 -4.66 8.93
C PRO A 88 -13.00 -4.28 8.34
N ILE A 89 -13.73 -3.35 8.97
CA ILE A 89 -15.03 -2.86 8.47
C ILE A 89 -14.85 -2.22 7.09
N VAL A 90 -13.84 -1.36 6.92
CA VAL A 90 -13.54 -0.70 5.64
C VAL A 90 -13.17 -1.73 4.57
N ILE A 91 -12.34 -2.72 4.90
CA ILE A 91 -11.96 -3.79 3.96
C ILE A 91 -13.18 -4.61 3.54
N LEU A 92 -14.06 -4.97 4.47
CA LEU A 92 -15.31 -5.70 4.17
C LEU A 92 -16.20 -4.91 3.21
N TYR A 93 -16.36 -3.61 3.48
CA TYR A 93 -17.13 -2.73 2.60
C TYR A 93 -16.50 -2.60 1.22
N GLN A 94 -15.18 -2.40 1.12
CA GLN A 94 -14.47 -2.36 -0.16
C GLN A 94 -14.60 -3.68 -0.93
N ALA A 95 -14.52 -4.82 -0.25
CA ALA A 95 -14.72 -6.13 -0.87
C ALA A 95 -16.15 -6.33 -1.37
N TRP A 96 -17.15 -5.86 -0.62
CA TRP A 96 -18.55 -5.86 -1.06
C TRP A 96 -18.75 -4.95 -2.27
N ALA A 97 -18.25 -3.70 -2.21
CA ALA A 97 -18.38 -2.73 -3.30
C ALA A 97 -17.70 -3.25 -4.58
N TYR A 98 -16.49 -3.81 -4.47
CA TYR A 98 -15.83 -4.46 -5.59
C TYR A 98 -16.69 -5.59 -6.17
N ASN A 99 -17.29 -6.43 -5.34
CA ASN A 99 -18.17 -7.50 -5.83
C ASN A 99 -19.46 -7.00 -6.47
N ALA A 100 -20.02 -5.88 -5.99
CA ALA A 100 -21.19 -5.25 -6.56
C ALA A 100 -20.90 -4.64 -7.94
N PHE A 101 -19.72 -4.04 -8.12
CA PHE A 101 -19.34 -3.29 -9.33
C PHE A 101 -18.32 -3.98 -10.23
N LYS A 102 -18.05 -5.28 -10.05
CA LYS A 102 -17.05 -6.01 -10.88
C LYS A 102 -17.49 -6.28 -12.32
N HIS A 103 -18.70 -5.89 -12.72
CA HIS A 103 -19.19 -6.14 -14.07
C HIS A 103 -18.39 -5.32 -15.08
N LYS A 104 -18.14 -5.89 -16.27
CA LYS A 104 -17.43 -5.18 -17.33
C LYS A 104 -18.39 -4.19 -17.98
N LEU A 105 -17.96 -2.94 -18.13
CA LEU A 105 -18.70 -1.94 -18.90
C LEU A 105 -18.56 -2.26 -20.40
N THR A 106 -19.68 -2.30 -21.10
CA THR A 106 -19.75 -2.48 -22.55
C THR A 106 -19.99 -1.15 -23.25
N GLU A 107 -19.76 -1.07 -24.56
CA GLU A 107 -20.02 0.14 -25.34
C GLU A 107 -21.51 0.54 -25.32
N GLU A 108 -22.41 -0.46 -25.20
CA GLU A 108 -23.86 -0.24 -25.06
C GLU A 108 -24.21 0.45 -23.75
N ASP A 109 -23.52 0.12 -22.64
CA ASP A 109 -23.69 0.80 -21.34
C ASP A 109 -23.24 2.27 -21.38
N LEU A 110 -22.28 2.60 -22.26
CA LEU A 110 -21.74 3.95 -22.44
C LEU A 110 -22.57 4.80 -23.42
N ALA A 111 -23.39 4.17 -24.26
CA ALA A 111 -24.20 4.83 -25.28
C ALA A 111 -25.56 5.35 -24.76
N TYR A 112 -25.90 5.09 -23.48
CA TYR A 112 -27.08 5.67 -22.85
C TYR A 112 -26.86 7.16 -22.54
N ASP A 113 -27.71 8.01 -23.14
CA ASP A 113 -27.65 9.49 -23.19
C ASP A 113 -27.78 10.21 -21.83
N GLU A 114 -27.94 9.48 -20.72
CA GLU A 114 -28.11 10.01 -19.35
C GLU A 114 -26.80 9.96 -18.52
N ALA A 115 -25.67 9.64 -19.16
CA ALA A 115 -24.36 9.52 -18.50
C ALA A 115 -23.62 10.88 -18.31
N TYR A 116 -24.25 12.01 -18.64
CA TYR A 116 -23.74 13.36 -18.38
C TYR A 116 -24.81 14.30 -17.85
#